data_AF-A0A182EIF3-F1
#
_entry.id   AF-A0A182EIF3-F1
#
_cell.length_a   1.000
_cell.length_b   1.000
_cell.length_c   1.000
_cell.angle_alpha   90.00
_cell.angle_beta   90.00
_cell.angle_gamma   90.00
#
_symmetry.space_group_name_H-M   'P 1'
#
loop_
_entity.id
_entity.type
_entity.pdbx_description
1 polymer ?
#
loop_
_entity_poly.entity_id
_entity_poly.type
_entity_poly.pdbx_seq_one_letter_code
_entity_poly.pdbx_strand_id
1 'polypeptide(L)'
;MFGRPPFLRYPLWRFTAFMVVISTATAGYVVSKLRRHENMRRKKWEEFFKNYDAYQHVKEICAHSPGIMHSCPKDLALAYEKAGLKD
;
A
#
# COMPACT_ATOMS: atom_id res chain seq x y z
N MET A 1 -11.84 -47.73 31.14
CA MET A 1 -11.06 -46.49 31.36
C MET A 1 -10.01 -46.39 30.27
N PHE A 2 -10.18 -45.49 29.30
CA PHE A 2 -9.23 -45.31 28.20
C PHE A 2 -7.96 -44.65 28.72
N GLY A 3 -6.97 -45.48 29.07
CA GLY A 3 -5.62 -45.03 29.38
C GLY A 3 -5.05 -44.23 28.21
N ARG A 4 -4.38 -43.12 28.52
CA ARG A 4 -3.72 -42.26 27.52
C ARG A 4 -2.90 -43.14 26.57
N PRO A 5 -3.04 -43.00 25.24
CA PRO A 5 -2.25 -43.78 24.31
C PRO A 5 -0.76 -43.51 24.57
N PRO A 6 0.10 -44.54 24.59
CA PRO A 6 1.52 -44.37 24.85
C PRO A 6 2.11 -43.39 23.82
N PHE A 7 2.90 -42.42 24.28
CA PHE A 7 3.48 -41.34 23.46
C PHE A 7 4.27 -41.84 22.23
N LEU A 8 4.69 -43.11 22.25
CA LEU A 8 5.57 -43.75 21.28
C LEU A 8 4.85 -44.43 20.09
N ARG A 9 3.52 -44.42 20.03
CA ARG A 9 2.81 -45.26 19.04
C ARG A 9 2.96 -44.77 17.59
N TYR A 10 3.22 -43.47 17.35
CA TYR A 10 3.38 -42.88 16.00
C TYR A 10 4.34 -41.67 15.97
N PRO A 11 5.65 -41.84 16.19
CA PRO A 11 6.59 -40.72 16.30
C PRO A 11 6.69 -39.87 15.03
N LEU A 12 6.67 -40.51 13.85
CA LEU A 12 6.72 -39.85 12.55
C LEU A 12 5.51 -38.94 12.30
N TRP A 13 4.30 -39.44 12.56
CA TRP A 13 3.07 -38.65 12.36
C TRP A 13 2.99 -37.43 13.28
N ARG A 14 3.50 -37.55 14.51
CA ARG A 14 3.54 -36.43 15.46
C ARG A 14 4.55 -35.37 15.04
N PHE A 15 5.70 -35.79 14.52
CA PHE A 15 6.70 -34.88 13.97
C PHE A 15 6.16 -34.14 12.74
N THR A 16 5.52 -34.85 11.81
CA THR A 16 4.94 -34.20 10.62
C THR A 16 3.80 -33.26 10.99
N ALA A 17 2.91 -33.65 11.91
CA ALA A 17 1.85 -32.77 12.42
C ALA A 17 2.43 -31.50 13.08
N PHE A 18 3.49 -31.64 13.89
CA PHE A 18 4.16 -30.50 14.51
C PHE A 18 4.81 -29.56 13.49
N MET A 19 5.49 -30.12 12.48
CA MET A 19 6.10 -29.34 11.40
C MET A 19 5.05 -28.58 10.58
N VAL A 20 3.90 -29.21 10.30
CA VAL A 20 2.78 -28.55 9.61
C VAL A 20 2.25 -27.38 10.45
N VAL A 21 2.07 -27.55 11.75
CA VAL A 21 1.62 -26.47 12.64
C VAL A 21 2.63 -25.32 12.68
N ILE A 22 3.93 -25.60 12.76
CA ILE A 22 4.97 -24.55 12.71
C ILE A 22 4.95 -23.84 11.34
N SER A 23 4.87 -24.58 10.24
CA SER A 23 4.88 -24.00 8.89
C SER A 23 3.68 -23.06 8.67
N THR A 24 2.49 -23.47 9.11
CA THR A 24 1.27 -22.65 9.01
C THR A 24 1.31 -21.44 9.93
N ALA A 25 1.84 -21.59 11.16
CA ALA A 25 1.99 -20.46 12.08
C ALA A 25 2.99 -19.42 11.56
N THR A 26 4.14 -19.85 11.03
CA THR A 26 5.14 -18.94 10.46
C THR A 26 4.62 -18.22 9.21
N ALA A 27 3.94 -18.94 8.32
CA ALA A 27 3.29 -18.33 7.15
C ALA A 27 2.21 -17.31 7.57
N GLY A 28 1.36 -17.66 8.53
CA GLY A 28 0.33 -16.76 9.07
C GLY A 28 0.92 -15.50 9.71
N TYR A 29 2.04 -15.63 10.43
CA TYR A 29 2.76 -14.51 11.02
C TYR A 29 3.28 -13.53 9.95
N VAL A 30 3.92 -14.05 8.89
CA VAL A 30 4.44 -13.23 7.79
C VAL A 30 3.30 -12.49 7.08
N VAL A 31 2.21 -13.19 6.75
CA VAL A 31 1.03 -12.59 6.10
C VAL A 31 0.41 -11.49 6.97
N SER A 32 0.27 -11.72 8.27
CA SER A 32 -0.24 -10.72 9.22
C SER A 32 0.61 -9.45 9.24
N LYS A 33 1.95 -9.61 9.24
CA LYS A 33 2.88 -8.47 9.21
C LYS A 33 2.76 -7.68 7.89
N LEU A 34 2.67 -8.36 6.75
CA LEU A 34 2.49 -7.72 5.44
C LEU A 34 1.17 -6.94 5.37
N ARG A 35 0.07 -7.57 5.81
CA ARG A 35 -1.26 -6.93 5.85
C ARG A 35 -1.28 -5.70 6.75
N ARG A 36 -0.59 -5.76 7.89
CA ARG A 36 -0.43 -4.59 8.77
C ARG A 36 0.32 -3.46 8.06
N HIS A 37 1.41 -3.76 7.34
CA HIS A 37 2.15 -2.77 6.57
C HIS A 37 1.31 -2.14 5.45
N GLU A 38 0.53 -2.94 4.73
CA GLU A 38 -0.39 -2.45 3.71
C GLU A 38 -1.45 -1.52 4.30
N ASN A 39 -2.08 -1.90 5.41
CA ASN A 39 -3.08 -1.06 6.08
C ASN A 39 -2.49 0.28 6.55
N MET A 40 -1.26 0.28 7.07
CA MET A 40 -0.58 1.53 7.45
C MET A 40 -0.31 2.43 6.24
N ARG A 41 0.09 1.86 5.09
CA ARG A 41 0.27 2.63 3.85
C ARG A 41 -1.05 3.17 3.32
N ARG A 42 -2.11 2.34 3.31
CA ARG A 42 -3.46 2.76 2.88
C ARG A 42 -3.96 3.95 3.69
N LYS A 43 -3.87 3.89 5.02
CA LYS A 43 -4.26 5.00 5.89
C LYS A 43 -3.51 6.29 5.58
N LYS A 44 -2.20 6.23 5.36
CA LYS A 44 -1.41 7.41 4.96
C LYS A 44 -1.87 8.00 3.63
N TRP A 45 -2.17 7.15 2.65
CA TRP A 45 -2.71 7.60 1.36
C TRP A 45 -4.11 8.17 1.49
N GLU A 46 -4.98 7.54 2.26
CA GLU A 46 -6.34 8.04 2.55
C GLU A 46 -6.29 9.41 3.24
N GLU A 47 -5.42 9.59 4.23
CA GLU A 47 -5.20 10.87 4.90
C GLU A 47 -4.64 11.94 3.96
N PHE A 48 -3.68 11.58 3.11
CA PHE A 48 -3.12 12.48 2.10
C PHE A 48 -4.21 12.95 1.12
N PHE A 49 -4.94 12.00 0.51
CA PHE A 49 -5.94 12.32 -0.50
C PHE A 49 -7.20 12.99 0.05
N LYS A 50 -7.52 12.81 1.35
CA LYS A 50 -8.69 13.45 1.97
C LYS A 50 -8.65 14.98 1.88
N ASN A 51 -7.45 15.57 1.96
CA ASN A 51 -7.25 17.02 1.94
C ASN A 51 -6.46 17.48 0.69
N TYR A 52 -6.20 16.60 -0.27
CA TYR A 52 -5.36 16.91 -1.42
C TYR A 52 -6.15 17.67 -2.49
N ASP A 53 -5.87 18.96 -2.64
CA ASP A 53 -6.34 19.76 -3.77
C ASP A 53 -5.27 19.75 -4.87
N ALA A 54 -5.55 19.00 -5.94
CA ALA A 54 -4.66 18.87 -7.09
C ALA A 54 -4.36 20.23 -7.75
N TYR A 55 -5.33 21.15 -7.79
CA TYR A 55 -5.15 22.45 -8.45
C TYR A 55 -4.21 23.36 -7.66
N GLN A 56 -4.33 23.37 -6.32
CA GLN A 56 -3.41 24.10 -5.46
C GLN A 56 -2.00 23.53 -5.55
N HIS A 57 -1.86 22.21 -5.54
CA HIS A 57 -0.54 21.59 -5.64
C HIS A 57 0.16 21.89 -6.97
N VAL A 58 -0.58 21.85 -8.09
CA VAL A 58 -0.05 22.23 -9.41
C VAL A 58 0.36 23.71 -9.42
N LYS A 59 -0.43 24.59 -8.80
CA LYS A 59 -0.10 26.02 -8.69
C LYS A 59 1.17 26.24 -7.88
N GLU A 60 1.36 25.51 -6.78
CA GLU A 60 2.57 25.55 -5.95
C GLU A 60 3.81 25.06 -6.71
N ILE A 61 3.71 23.93 -7.41
CA ILE A 61 4.81 23.39 -8.23
C ILE A 61 5.21 24.40 -9.30
N CYS A 62 4.24 24.99 -10.00
CA CYS A 62 4.50 25.99 -11.02
C CYS A 62 5.07 27.30 -10.46
N ALA A 63 4.80 27.64 -9.20
CA ALA A 63 5.37 28.81 -8.55
C ALA A 63 6.80 28.57 -8.06
N HIS A 64 7.11 27.36 -7.57
CA HIS A 64 8.42 27.04 -6.98
C HIS A 64 9.41 26.38 -7.95
N SER A 65 8.94 25.69 -9.00
CA SER A 65 9.80 24.98 -9.94
C SER A 65 9.17 24.94 -11.34
N PRO A 66 9.25 26.04 -12.11
CA PRO A 66 8.63 26.14 -13.43
C PRO A 66 9.20 25.16 -14.48
N GLY A 67 10.30 24.45 -14.17
CA GLY A 67 10.92 23.48 -15.09
C GLY A 67 10.45 22.02 -14.92
N ILE A 68 9.65 21.71 -13.89
CA ILE A 68 9.19 20.32 -13.65
C ILE A 68 7.96 19.98 -14.50
N MET A 69 7.10 20.96 -14.76
CA MET A 69 5.93 20.76 -15.61
C MET A 69 6.18 21.29 -17.02
N HIS A 70 5.81 20.51 -18.04
CA HIS A 70 5.88 20.95 -19.43
C HIS A 70 4.97 22.14 -19.73
N SER A 71 3.86 22.28 -18.99
CA SER A 71 2.94 23.39 -19.12
C SER A 71 2.37 23.76 -17.77
N CYS A 72 2.60 25.00 -17.35
CA CYS A 72 1.96 25.57 -16.18
C CYS A 72 0.63 26.23 -16.56
N PRO A 73 -0.36 26.30 -15.65
CA PRO A 73 -1.70 26.80 -15.98
C PRO A 73 -1.72 28.23 -16.54
N LYS A 74 -0.75 29.06 -16.16
CA LYS A 74 -0.55 30.41 -16.74
C LYS A 74 -0.10 30.35 -18.20
N ASP A 75 0.82 29.44 -18.51
CA ASP A 75 1.33 29.24 -19.87
C ASP A 75 0.29 28.56 -20.76
N LEU A 76 -0.53 27.68 -20.18
CA LEU A 76 -1.71 27.12 -20.83
C LEU A 76 -2.72 28.21 -21.20
N ALA A 77 -3.09 29.07 -20.25
CA ALA A 77 -4.02 30.18 -20.53
C ALA A 77 -3.50 31.10 -21.64
N LEU A 78 -2.21 31.46 -21.61
CA LEU A 78 -1.56 32.22 -22.68
C LEU A 78 -1.50 31.46 -24.01
N ALA A 79 -1.36 30.14 -24.00
CA ALA A 79 -1.38 29.32 -25.20
C ALA A 79 -2.78 29.25 -25.82
N TYR A 80 -3.84 29.15 -25.00
CA TYR A 80 -5.23 29.17 -25.47
C TYR A 80 -5.63 30.54 -26.05
N GLU A 81 -5.22 31.64 -25.40
CA GLU A 81 -5.42 32.99 -25.95
C GLU A 81 -4.74 33.17 -27.31
N LYS A 82 -3.51 32.66 -27.47
CA LYS A 82 -2.77 32.70 -28.74
C LYS A 82 -3.36 31.78 -29.81
N ALA A 83 -3.99 30.67 -29.40
CA ALA A 83 -4.65 29.73 -30.29
C ALA A 83 -6.03 30.23 -30.78
N GLY A 84 -6.52 31.37 -30.27
CA GLY A 84 -7.81 31.95 -30.67
C GLY A 84 -9.03 31.18 -30.17
N LEU A 85 -8.83 30.17 -29.31
CA LEU A 85 -9.89 29.48 -28.57
C LEU A 85 -10.19 30.29 -27.31
N LYS A 86 -10.93 31.40 -27.49
CA LYS A 86 -11.63 32.05 -26.39
C LYS A 86 -13.02 31.42 -26.29
N ASP A 87 -13.42 31.04 -25.07
CA ASP A 87 -14.82 30.77 -24.74
C ASP A 87 -15.72 31.95 -25.14
#